data_AF-A0A3S2A9H8-F1
#
_entry.id   AF-A0A3S2A9H8-F1
#
_cell.length_a   1.000
_cell.length_b   1.000
_cell.length_c   1.000
_cell.angle_alpha   90.00
_cell.angle_beta   90.00
_cell.angle_gamma   90.00
#
_symmetry.space_group_name_H-M   'P 1'
#
loop_
_entity.id
_entity.type
_entity.pdbx_description
1 polymer ?
#
loop_
_entity_poly.entity_id
_entity_poly.type
_entity_poly.pdbx_seq_one_letter_code
_entity_poly.pdbx_strand_id
1 'polypeptide(L)'
;VKVANARDVAQARQGVTHIVKFHGDFDEDSSLVLTETDYLDRLSFNSPLDVRFRSDALGSTILFIGYSLSDPNIRLLLHRLWQTWHRSGYEKDRPPSFIFMTSRNPVEEAVLGRWGISVVVGEIDEPQAALVDFLSRLAEMVGDGAEPGETTHEGTVVRQRAIETVRSRGS
;
A
#
# COMPACT_ATOMS: atom_id res chain seq x y z
N VAL A 1 -6.63 9.23 -8.23
CA VAL A 1 -7.78 8.69 -9.02
C VAL A 1 -8.23 7.37 -8.38
N LYS A 2 -9.55 7.16 -8.19
CA LYS A 2 -10.11 5.90 -7.65
C LYS A 2 -10.04 4.80 -8.71
N VAL A 3 -9.59 3.60 -8.34
CA VAL A 3 -9.62 2.41 -9.17
C VAL A 3 -10.30 1.29 -8.38
N ALA A 4 -11.51 0.90 -8.79
CA ALA A 4 -12.31 -0.12 -8.09
C ALA A 4 -12.69 -1.31 -8.97
N ASN A 5 -12.66 -1.18 -10.29
CA ASN A 5 -13.00 -2.27 -11.22
C ASN A 5 -12.10 -2.27 -12.47
N ALA A 6 -12.26 -3.27 -13.34
CA ALA A 6 -11.46 -3.43 -14.56
C ALA A 6 -11.56 -2.24 -15.53
N ARG A 7 -12.70 -1.52 -15.55
CA ARG A 7 -12.87 -0.32 -16.37
C ARG A 7 -11.99 0.81 -15.86
N ASP A 8 -11.95 1.02 -14.54
CA ASP A 8 -11.10 2.04 -13.93
C ASP A 8 -9.61 1.73 -14.14
N VAL A 9 -9.24 0.44 -14.11
CA VAL A 9 -7.86 0.01 -14.42
C VAL A 9 -7.44 0.43 -15.83
N ALA A 10 -8.33 0.30 -16.82
CA ALA A 10 -8.06 0.68 -18.19
C ALA A 10 -7.99 2.21 -18.40
N GLN A 11 -8.64 3.00 -17.53
CA GLN A 11 -8.70 4.46 -17.62
C GLN A 11 -7.73 5.18 -16.68
N ALA A 12 -7.00 4.44 -15.84
CA ALA A 12 -6.06 4.99 -14.88
C ALA A 12 -4.92 5.75 -15.59
N ARG A 13 -4.80 7.06 -15.30
CA ARG A 13 -3.74 7.90 -15.88
C ARG A 13 -2.38 7.48 -15.31
N GLN A 14 -1.38 7.33 -16.17
CA GLN A 14 -0.01 7.04 -15.76
C GLN A 14 0.60 8.25 -15.04
N GLY A 15 1.38 8.02 -13.97
CA GLY A 15 2.12 9.08 -13.27
C GLY A 15 1.33 9.87 -12.21
N VAL A 16 0.11 9.45 -11.83
CA VAL A 16 -0.66 10.06 -10.73
C VAL A 16 -0.92 9.06 -9.61
N THR A 17 -1.08 9.56 -8.39
CA THR A 17 -1.42 8.72 -7.22
C THR A 17 -2.78 8.04 -7.41
N HIS A 18 -2.79 6.72 -7.29
CA HIS A 18 -3.98 5.88 -7.41
C HIS A 18 -4.45 5.41 -6.03
N ILE A 19 -5.76 5.42 -5.82
CA ILE A 19 -6.41 4.82 -4.66
C ILE A 19 -7.13 3.57 -5.16
N VAL A 20 -6.58 2.40 -4.85
CA VAL A 20 -7.08 1.11 -5.30
C VAL A 20 -7.86 0.45 -4.17
N LYS A 21 -9.16 0.15 -4.38
CA LYS A 21 -9.99 -0.54 -3.38
C LYS A 21 -9.95 -2.06 -3.64
N PHE A 22 -9.16 -2.81 -2.88
CA PHE A 22 -8.96 -4.26 -3.10
C PHE A 22 -10.13 -5.16 -2.66
N HIS A 23 -10.98 -4.71 -1.73
CA HIS A 23 -12.10 -5.52 -1.23
C HIS A 23 -13.42 -5.35 -1.98
N GLY A 24 -13.43 -4.65 -3.12
CA GLY A 24 -14.66 -4.37 -3.87
C GLY A 24 -15.46 -3.23 -3.23
N ASP A 25 -16.30 -2.60 -4.06
CA ASP A 25 -17.42 -1.81 -3.55
C ASP A 25 -18.50 -2.78 -3.09
N PHE A 26 -19.14 -2.50 -1.96
CA PHE A 26 -20.34 -3.22 -1.50
C PHE A 26 -21.57 -2.97 -2.40
N ASP A 27 -21.40 -2.32 -3.56
CA ASP A 27 -22.47 -1.97 -4.50
C ASP A 27 -22.72 -3.04 -5.59
N GLU A 28 -21.97 -4.14 -5.62
CA GLU A 28 -22.28 -5.31 -6.45
C GLU A 28 -22.61 -6.53 -5.57
N ASP A 29 -23.92 -6.79 -5.41
CA ASP A 29 -24.51 -7.90 -4.63
C ASP A 29 -24.03 -9.30 -5.04
N SER A 30 -23.36 -9.45 -6.20
CA SER A 30 -22.75 -10.70 -6.67
C SER A 30 -21.35 -10.97 -6.12
N SER A 31 -20.73 -10.02 -5.40
CA SER A 31 -19.39 -10.16 -4.79
C SER A 31 -19.40 -10.57 -3.32
N LEU A 32 -20.60 -10.84 -2.77
CA LEU A 32 -20.81 -11.21 -1.38
C LEU A 32 -20.22 -12.61 -1.13
N VAL A 33 -19.08 -12.65 -0.42
CA VAL A 33 -18.42 -13.89 -0.01
C VAL A 33 -19.24 -14.52 1.10
N LEU A 34 -20.25 -15.31 0.72
CA LEU A 34 -21.14 -16.01 1.65
C LEU A 34 -20.71 -17.46 1.86
N THR A 35 -20.00 -18.06 0.89
CA THR A 35 -19.59 -19.46 0.96
C THR A 35 -18.07 -19.61 1.04
N GLU A 36 -17.63 -20.75 1.58
CA GLU A 36 -16.21 -21.12 1.62
C GLU A 36 -15.61 -21.20 0.21
N THR A 37 -16.39 -21.61 -0.79
CA THR A 37 -15.97 -21.63 -2.19
C THR A 37 -15.70 -20.22 -2.72
N ASP A 38 -16.57 -19.24 -2.43
CA ASP A 38 -16.35 -17.85 -2.82
C ASP A 38 -15.07 -17.27 -2.18
N TYR A 39 -14.77 -17.71 -0.94
CA TYR A 39 -13.54 -17.36 -0.25
C TYR A 39 -12.31 -17.99 -0.91
N LEU A 40 -12.39 -19.28 -1.28
CA LEU A 40 -11.33 -20.01 -1.98
C LEU A 40 -11.07 -19.47 -3.39
N ASP A 41 -12.12 -19.09 -4.12
CA ASP A 41 -12.00 -18.48 -5.44
C ASP A 41 -11.31 -17.11 -5.35
N ARG A 42 -11.54 -16.36 -4.26
CA ARG A 42 -10.81 -15.12 -3.98
C ARG A 42 -9.33 -15.35 -3.69
N LEU A 43 -8.97 -16.48 -3.07
CA LEU A 43 -7.58 -16.90 -2.82
C LEU A 43 -6.83 -17.32 -4.10
N SER A 44 -7.53 -17.43 -5.25
CA SER A 44 -6.89 -17.71 -6.53
C SER A 44 -6.07 -16.51 -7.06
N PHE A 45 -6.37 -15.27 -6.62
CA PHE A 45 -5.75 -14.02 -7.08
C PHE A 45 -5.71 -13.86 -8.60
N ASN A 46 -6.75 -14.32 -9.29
CA ASN A 46 -6.87 -14.25 -10.75
C ASN A 46 -7.73 -13.09 -11.23
N SER A 47 -8.19 -12.22 -10.33
CA SER A 47 -8.98 -11.06 -10.75
C SER A 47 -8.11 -10.06 -11.52
N PRO A 48 -8.70 -9.25 -12.41
CA PRO A 48 -8.00 -8.15 -13.08
C PRO A 48 -7.32 -7.17 -12.11
N LEU A 49 -7.90 -6.98 -10.92
CA LEU A 49 -7.32 -6.14 -9.88
C LEU A 49 -6.03 -6.77 -9.32
N ASP A 50 -6.02 -8.08 -9.08
CA ASP A 50 -4.82 -8.79 -8.60
C ASP A 50 -3.66 -8.69 -9.60
N VAL A 51 -3.96 -8.81 -10.90
CA VAL A 51 -2.96 -8.66 -11.96
C VAL A 51 -2.40 -7.24 -11.94
N ARG A 52 -3.27 -6.23 -11.87
CA ARG A 52 -2.85 -4.82 -11.83
C ARG A 52 -1.99 -4.54 -10.61
N PHE A 53 -2.41 -5.01 -9.44
CA PHE A 53 -1.66 -4.80 -8.21
C PHE A 53 -0.32 -5.50 -8.20
N ARG A 54 -0.22 -6.73 -8.70
CA ARG A 54 1.09 -7.36 -8.88
C ARG A 54 1.98 -6.50 -9.77
N SER A 55 1.44 -5.94 -10.86
CA SER A 55 2.21 -5.02 -11.71
C SER A 55 2.61 -3.74 -10.96
N ASP A 56 1.69 -3.12 -10.20
CA ASP A 56 1.98 -1.89 -9.47
C ASP A 56 2.97 -2.14 -8.33
N ALA A 57 2.85 -3.25 -7.60
CA ALA A 57 3.76 -3.65 -6.51
C ALA A 57 5.17 -4.01 -7.01
N LEU A 58 5.33 -4.24 -8.31
CA LEU A 58 6.64 -4.42 -8.93
C LEU A 58 7.32 -3.10 -9.29
N GLY A 59 6.55 -2.03 -9.53
CA GLY A 59 7.08 -0.77 -10.09
C GLY A 59 6.83 0.49 -9.26
N SER A 60 5.97 0.42 -8.25
CA SER A 60 5.47 1.59 -7.51
C SER A 60 5.53 1.39 -6.00
N THR A 61 5.67 2.50 -5.28
CA THR A 61 5.48 2.55 -3.82
C THR A 61 4.01 2.40 -3.48
N ILE A 62 3.70 1.52 -2.53
CA ILE A 62 2.33 1.22 -2.11
C ILE A 62 2.14 1.56 -0.64
N LEU A 63 1.01 2.17 -0.32
CA LEU A 63 0.53 2.38 1.05
C LEU A 63 -0.78 1.60 1.26
N PHE A 64 -0.73 0.58 2.12
CA PHE A 64 -1.90 -0.21 2.52
C PHE A 64 -2.61 0.47 3.69
N ILE A 65 -3.91 0.70 3.59
CA ILE A 65 -4.75 1.30 4.64
C ILE A 65 -5.98 0.43 4.88
N GLY A 66 -6.30 0.13 6.13
CA GLY A 66 -7.47 -0.69 6.49
C GLY A 66 -7.27 -2.19 6.27
N TYR A 67 -6.01 -2.64 6.24
CA TYR A 67 -5.65 -4.05 6.07
C TYR A 67 -4.95 -4.59 7.32
N SER A 68 -5.11 -5.88 7.60
CA SER A 68 -4.47 -6.57 8.72
C SER A 68 -3.89 -7.90 8.26
N LEU A 69 -2.79 -8.35 8.88
CA LEU A 69 -2.28 -9.72 8.68
C LEU A 69 -3.21 -10.80 9.23
N SER A 70 -4.21 -10.42 10.02
CA SER A 70 -5.29 -11.31 10.44
C SER A 70 -6.21 -11.71 9.28
N ASP A 71 -6.27 -10.91 8.20
CA ASP A 71 -6.95 -11.32 6.96
C ASP A 71 -6.04 -12.29 6.17
N PRO A 72 -6.45 -13.56 5.99
CA PRO A 72 -5.62 -14.51 5.26
C PRO A 72 -5.40 -14.14 3.79
N ASN A 73 -6.29 -13.38 3.16
CA ASN A 73 -6.11 -12.89 1.79
C ASN A 73 -4.95 -11.91 1.72
N ILE A 74 -4.93 -10.92 2.61
CA ILE A 74 -3.84 -9.94 2.70
C ILE A 74 -2.53 -10.63 3.04
N ARG A 75 -2.56 -11.52 4.03
CA ARG A 75 -1.38 -12.28 4.41
C ARG A 75 -0.80 -13.06 3.23
N LEU A 76 -1.64 -13.72 2.44
CA LEU A 76 -1.21 -14.49 1.28
C LEU A 76 -0.72 -13.58 0.14
N LEU A 77 -1.39 -12.45 -0.09
CA LEU A 77 -1.02 -11.46 -1.09
C LEU A 77 0.37 -10.86 -0.80
N LEU A 78 0.60 -10.39 0.43
CA LEU A 78 1.88 -9.81 0.83
C LEU A 78 3.00 -10.86 0.80
N HIS A 79 2.71 -12.08 1.23
CA HIS A 79 3.64 -13.20 1.14
C HIS A 79 4.02 -13.51 -0.32
N ARG A 80 3.06 -13.54 -1.26
CA ARG A 80 3.34 -13.78 -2.68
C ARG A 80 4.19 -12.66 -3.28
N LEU A 81 3.92 -11.40 -2.96
CA LEU A 81 4.77 -10.28 -3.38
C LEU A 81 6.19 -10.45 -2.88
N TRP A 82 6.36 -10.74 -1.58
CA TRP A 82 7.68 -11.03 -1.03
C TRP A 82 8.36 -12.19 -1.75
N GLN A 83 7.65 -13.29 -2.02
CA GLN A 83 8.19 -14.43 -2.76
C GLN A 83 8.64 -14.05 -4.18
N THR A 84 7.90 -13.20 -4.89
CA THR A 84 8.28 -12.73 -6.24
C THR A 84 9.61 -12.01 -6.23
N TRP A 85 9.81 -11.11 -5.27
CA TRP A 85 11.07 -10.38 -5.11
C TRP A 85 12.20 -11.25 -4.57
N HIS A 86 11.89 -12.15 -3.64
CA HIS A 86 12.87 -13.10 -3.08
C HIS A 86 13.42 -14.03 -4.15
N ARG A 87 12.55 -14.55 -5.02
CA ARG A 87 12.95 -15.45 -6.12
C ARG A 87 13.68 -14.73 -7.24
N SER A 88 13.48 -13.42 -7.43
CA SER A 88 14.20 -12.66 -8.45
C SER A 88 15.65 -12.38 -8.04
N GLY A 89 15.97 -12.43 -6.74
CA GLY A 89 17.29 -12.07 -6.20
C GLY A 89 17.53 -10.56 -6.10
N TYR A 90 16.55 -9.74 -6.51
CA TYR A 90 16.61 -8.27 -6.53
C TYR A 90 15.74 -7.64 -5.44
N GLU A 91 15.67 -8.27 -4.26
CA GLU A 91 14.85 -7.80 -3.13
C GLU A 91 15.15 -6.36 -2.72
N LYS A 92 16.42 -5.94 -2.91
CA LYS A 92 16.90 -4.60 -2.56
C LYS A 92 16.39 -3.52 -3.52
N ASP A 93 16.07 -3.90 -4.76
CA ASP A 93 15.57 -2.99 -5.80
C ASP A 93 14.05 -2.79 -5.71
N ARG A 94 13.41 -3.52 -4.79
CA ARG A 94 11.98 -3.42 -4.60
C ARG A 94 11.56 -2.02 -4.13
N PRO A 95 10.54 -1.42 -4.76
CA PRO A 95 9.94 -0.18 -4.27
C PRO A 95 9.47 -0.30 -2.81
N PRO A 96 9.68 0.73 -1.97
CA PRO A 96 9.25 0.69 -0.58
C PRO A 96 7.73 0.52 -0.51
N SER A 97 7.28 -0.30 0.43
CA SER A 97 5.86 -0.53 0.71
C SER A 97 5.58 -0.23 2.17
N PHE A 98 4.43 0.37 2.44
CA PHE A 98 4.02 0.83 3.77
C PHE A 98 2.64 0.30 4.11
N ILE A 99 2.39 0.01 5.38
CA ILE A 99 1.06 -0.33 5.87
C ILE A 99 0.72 0.51 7.09
N PHE A 100 -0.43 1.16 7.07
CA PHE A 100 -0.95 1.91 8.20
C PHE A 100 -1.71 0.98 9.15
N MET A 101 -1.33 0.99 10.43
CA MET A 101 -1.97 0.25 11.51
C MET A 101 -2.40 1.22 12.61
N THR A 102 -3.58 1.01 13.18
CA THR A 102 -4.11 1.86 14.26
C THR A 102 -3.55 1.51 15.61
N SER A 103 -3.00 0.31 15.77
CA SER A 103 -2.38 -0.16 17.00
C SER A 103 -1.10 -0.92 16.68
N ARG A 104 -0.15 -0.88 17.62
CA ARG A 104 1.12 -1.57 17.45
C ARG A 104 0.96 -3.05 17.76
N ASN A 105 1.36 -3.90 16.81
CA ASN A 105 1.50 -5.34 17.01
C ASN A 105 2.93 -5.76 16.64
N PRO A 106 3.83 -6.00 17.62
CA PRO A 106 5.23 -6.32 17.37
C PRO A 106 5.44 -7.58 16.52
N VAL A 107 4.51 -8.55 16.61
CA VAL A 107 4.57 -9.78 15.82
C VAL A 107 4.24 -9.48 14.36
N GLU A 108 3.20 -8.71 14.10
CA GLU A 108 2.86 -8.28 12.75
C GLU A 108 3.95 -7.39 12.16
N GLU A 109 4.48 -6.44 12.93
CA GLU A 109 5.59 -5.56 12.54
C GLU A 109 6.84 -6.36 12.13
N ALA A 110 7.19 -7.41 12.87
CA ALA A 110 8.30 -8.29 12.53
C ALA A 110 8.05 -9.10 11.25
N VAL A 111 6.83 -9.64 11.06
CA VAL A 111 6.47 -10.40 9.85
C VAL A 111 6.49 -9.48 8.62
N LEU A 112 5.87 -8.30 8.73
CA LEU A 112 5.84 -7.30 7.66
C LEU A 112 7.24 -6.79 7.33
N GLY A 113 8.08 -6.54 8.34
CA GLY A 113 9.47 -6.16 8.17
C GLY A 113 10.30 -7.21 7.45
N ARG A 114 10.07 -8.51 7.70
CA ARG A 114 10.70 -9.61 6.93
C ARG A 114 10.24 -9.63 5.47
N TRP A 115 9.00 -9.25 5.22
CA TRP A 115 8.50 -9.01 3.88
C TRP A 115 8.85 -7.62 3.38
N GLY A 116 9.74 -6.88 4.06
CA GLY A 116 10.18 -5.50 3.84
C GLY A 116 9.06 -4.50 3.55
N ILE A 117 7.95 -4.67 4.26
CA ILE A 117 6.87 -3.71 4.36
C ILE A 117 7.10 -2.95 5.67
N SER A 118 7.11 -1.63 5.59
CA SER A 118 7.28 -0.77 6.77
C SER A 118 5.93 -0.48 7.40
N VAL A 119 5.82 -0.62 8.72
CA VAL A 119 4.60 -0.30 9.45
C VAL A 119 4.62 1.17 9.85
N VAL A 120 3.51 1.86 9.58
CA VAL A 120 3.22 3.19 10.09
C VAL A 120 2.11 3.05 11.12
N VAL A 121 2.39 3.39 12.37
CA VAL A 121 1.42 3.24 13.46
C VAL A 121 0.79 4.60 13.76
N GLY A 122 -0.54 4.63 13.88
CA GLY A 122 -1.26 5.81 14.35
C GLY A 122 -0.94 6.14 15.81
N GLU A 123 -0.89 7.43 16.14
CA GLU A 123 -0.63 7.91 17.51
C GLU A 123 -1.91 8.01 18.36
N ILE A 124 -3.07 7.79 17.75
CA ILE A 124 -4.40 7.93 18.35
C ILE A 124 -5.03 6.54 18.47
N ASP A 125 -5.63 6.23 19.63
CA ASP A 125 -6.25 4.93 19.87
C ASP A 125 -7.53 4.71 19.04
N GLU A 126 -8.28 5.78 18.78
CA GLU A 126 -9.49 5.71 17.95
C GLU A 126 -9.12 5.52 16.46
N PRO A 127 -9.51 4.40 15.81
CA PRO A 127 -9.09 4.04 14.46
C PRO A 127 -9.34 5.11 13.39
N GLN A 128 -10.53 5.70 13.41
CA GLN A 128 -10.97 6.70 12.44
C GLN A 128 -10.19 7.99 12.63
N ALA A 129 -10.06 8.46 13.88
CA ALA A 129 -9.30 9.66 14.20
C ALA A 129 -7.82 9.49 13.86
N ALA A 130 -7.22 8.33 14.15
CA ALA A 130 -5.84 8.00 13.81
C ALA A 130 -5.59 8.05 12.30
N LEU A 131 -6.51 7.51 11.50
CA LEU A 131 -6.40 7.54 10.05
C LEU A 131 -6.53 8.97 9.50
N VAL A 132 -7.48 9.74 10.03
CA VAL A 132 -7.68 11.15 9.62
C VAL A 132 -6.46 11.99 9.97
N ASP A 133 -5.90 11.84 11.17
CA ASP A 133 -4.67 12.52 11.59
C ASP A 133 -3.50 12.16 10.67
N PHE A 134 -3.27 10.85 10.44
CA PHE A 134 -2.21 10.38 9.55
C PHE A 134 -2.34 10.94 8.12
N LEU A 135 -3.53 10.89 7.53
CA LEU A 135 -3.76 11.39 6.18
C LEU A 135 -3.65 12.92 6.09
N SER A 136 -4.09 13.64 7.12
CA SER A 136 -3.95 15.10 7.20
C SER A 136 -2.48 15.51 7.23
N ARG A 137 -1.68 14.90 8.11
CA ARG A 137 -0.22 15.13 8.17
C ARG A 137 0.47 14.78 6.87
N LEU A 138 0.09 13.66 6.24
CA LEU A 138 0.63 13.26 4.94
C LEU A 138 0.30 14.29 3.85
N ALA A 139 -0.92 14.83 3.83
CA ALA A 139 -1.35 15.84 2.88
C ALA A 139 -0.61 17.17 3.09
N GLU A 140 -0.42 17.60 4.34
CA GLU A 140 0.37 18.79 4.69
C GLU A 140 1.81 18.63 4.21
N MET A 141 2.45 17.50 4.48
CA MET A 141 3.83 17.23 4.03
C MET A 141 3.99 17.27 2.50
N VAL A 142 2.97 16.82 1.75
CA VAL A 142 2.99 16.86 0.29
C VAL A 142 2.67 18.27 -0.24
N GLY A 143 1.77 19.00 0.43
CA GLY A 143 1.39 20.37 0.09
C GLY A 143 2.51 21.38 0.32
N ASP A 144 3.23 21.27 1.43
CA ASP A 144 4.38 22.13 1.77
C ASP A 144 5.63 21.80 0.93
N GLY A 145 5.67 20.62 0.29
CA GLY A 145 6.72 20.20 -0.62
C GLY A 145 6.50 20.62 -2.09
N ALA A 146 5.41 21.32 -2.40
CA ALA A 146 5.00 21.67 -3.76
C ALA A 146 5.11 23.18 -4.05
N GLU A 147 6.28 23.78 -3.83
CA GLU A 147 6.65 25.02 -4.52
C GLU A 147 6.87 24.70 -6.02
N PRO A 148 6.22 25.39 -6.97
CA PRO A 148 6.36 25.12 -8.40
C PRO A 148 7.68 25.73 -8.93
N GLY A 149 8.79 25.04 -8.68
CA GLY A 149 10.12 25.41 -9.17
C GLY A 149 10.60 24.49 -10.30
N GLU A 150 10.60 25.03 -11.52
CA GLU A 150 11.45 24.70 -12.68
C GLU A 150 11.92 23.25 -12.90
N THR A 151 11.45 22.69 -14.02
CA THR A 151 12.07 21.55 -14.70
C THR A 151 13.54 21.81 -14.98
N THR A 152 14.44 21.33 -14.12
CA THR A 152 15.84 21.09 -14.50
C THR A 152 16.31 19.75 -13.92
N HIS A 153 17.06 19.02 -14.73
CA HIS A 153 17.53 17.65 -14.55
C HIS A 153 18.34 17.42 -13.25
N GLU A 154 17.68 17.21 -12.10
CA GLU A 154 18.38 16.75 -10.87
C GLU A 154 17.46 16.01 -9.87
N GLY A 155 16.44 15.30 -10.39
CA GLY A 155 15.37 14.66 -9.60
C GLY A 155 15.74 13.46 -8.72
N THR A 156 17.03 13.14 -8.54
CA THR A 156 17.48 11.97 -7.75
C THR A 156 17.73 12.32 -6.29
N VAL A 157 18.09 13.56 -5.97
CA VAL A 157 18.60 13.92 -4.63
C VAL A 157 17.48 14.27 -3.63
N VAL A 158 16.33 14.78 -4.10
CA VAL A 158 15.25 15.27 -3.23
C VAL A 158 14.48 14.15 -2.53
N ARG A 159 14.37 12.97 -3.15
CA ARG A 159 13.65 11.82 -2.57
C ARG A 159 14.33 11.22 -1.34
N GLN A 160 15.64 11.41 -1.18
CA GLN A 160 16.40 10.88 -0.04
C GLN A 160 16.18 11.67 1.25
N ARG A 161 15.98 12.98 1.18
CA ARG A 161 15.87 13.85 2.38
C ARG A 161 14.57 13.68 3.17
N ALA A 162 13.47 13.34 2.50
CA ALA A 162 12.18 13.10 3.19
C ALA A 162 12.22 11.83 4.05
N ILE A 163 12.99 10.81 3.65
CA ILE A 163 13.08 9.52 4.34
C ILE A 163 14.04 9.60 5.56
N GLU A 164 15.09 10.41 5.49
CA GLU A 164 16.05 10.59 6.60
C GLU A 164 15.45 11.32 7.81
N THR A 165 14.53 12.26 7.58
CA THR A 165 13.85 12.99 8.65
C THR A 165 13.03 12.06 9.56
N VAL A 166 12.40 11.03 8.98
CA VAL A 166 11.64 10.01 9.73
C VAL A 166 12.54 9.10 10.56
N ARG A 167 13.80 8.87 10.14
CA ARG A 167 14.78 8.08 10.93
C ARG A 167 15.38 8.84 12.10
N SER A 168 15.51 10.16 12.01
CA SER A 168 16.24 10.98 13.00
C SER A 168 15.48 11.27 14.30
N ARG A 169 14.16 11.06 14.35
CA ARG A 169 13.32 11.33 15.53
C ARG A 169 12.98 10.09 16.37
N GLY A 170 13.56 8.94 16.03
CA GLY A 170 13.38 7.67 16.74
C GLY A 170 14.56 7.27 17.63
N SER A 171 15.31 8.23 18.19
CA SER A 171 16.35 7.98 19.21
C SER A 171 16.06 8.76 20.48
#